data_AF-A0A8S3QAA3-F1
#
_entry.id   AF-A0A8S3QAA3-F1
#
_cell.length_a   1.000
_cell.length_b   1.000
_cell.length_c   1.000
_cell.angle_alpha   90.00
_cell.angle_beta   90.00
_cell.angle_gamma   90.00
#
_symmetry.space_group_name_H-M   'P 1'
#
loop_
_entity.id
_entity.type
_entity.pdbx_description
1 polymer ?
#
loop_
_entity_poly.entity_id
_entity_poly.type
_entity_poly.pdbx_seq_one_letter_code
_entity_poly.pdbx_strand_id
1 'polypeptide(L)'
;MGNVYNRLIDVLKCCEENPYFMLKNDISLFFGPSTQLSDVSTSLFGESLLDSQTEAVLAKLVVVLRCKCELFFKDFLKHGKYHEPSNNIIKKSASCPPNNICLERLMAKVNSKFKSALNCNINSIENTIMYSGNKTGAWLEKKSSDDKKNIISEARKSNGSNIKIMKERKSNLFKSHVATIRQRKEQQKKKLEKRSKHKQDILEQMRDIGI
;
A
#
# COMPACT_ATOMS: atom_id res chain seq x y z
N MET A 1 17.70 13.41 -9.11
CA MET A 1 16.67 12.53 -9.71
C MET A 1 15.33 13.22 -9.50
N GLY A 2 14.62 13.58 -10.58
CA GLY A 2 13.24 14.04 -10.45
C GLY A 2 12.44 13.02 -9.66
N ASN A 3 11.58 13.49 -8.75
CA ASN A 3 10.81 12.60 -7.90
C ASN A 3 9.96 11.70 -8.80
N VAL A 4 10.27 10.40 -8.84
CA VAL A 4 9.60 9.39 -9.70
C VAL A 4 8.08 9.48 -9.55
N TYR A 5 7.60 9.87 -8.36
CA TYR A 5 6.19 10.09 -8.09
C TYR A 5 5.59 11.27 -8.86
N ASN A 6 6.31 12.40 -9.03
CA ASN A 6 5.83 13.51 -9.85
C ASN A 6 5.70 13.08 -11.33
N ARG A 7 6.73 12.40 -11.86
CA ARG A 7 6.70 11.86 -13.23
C ARG A 7 5.53 10.89 -13.42
N LEU A 8 5.26 10.03 -12.45
CA LEU A 8 4.10 9.13 -12.47
C LEU A 8 2.78 9.91 -12.55
N ILE A 9 2.62 10.97 -11.75
CA ILE A 9 1.42 11.80 -11.80
C ILE A 9 1.28 12.51 -13.16
N ASP A 10 2.37 13.04 -13.70
CA ASP A 10 2.35 13.72 -15.00
C ASP A 10 2.01 12.75 -16.14
N VAL A 11 2.58 11.55 -16.10
CA VAL A 11 2.23 10.44 -17.00
C VAL A 11 0.74 10.10 -16.93
N LEU A 12 0.19 9.95 -15.72
CA LEU A 12 -1.22 9.64 -15.54
C LEU A 12 -2.13 10.78 -16.02
N LYS A 13 -1.69 12.05 -15.95
CA LYS A 13 -2.42 13.17 -16.56
C LYS A 13 -2.42 13.08 -18.09
N CYS A 14 -1.28 12.77 -18.71
CA CYS A 14 -1.23 12.55 -20.16
C CYS A 14 -2.15 11.38 -20.58
N CYS A 15 -2.22 10.31 -19.78
CA CYS A 15 -3.14 9.18 -20.02
C CYS A 15 -4.62 9.54 -19.81
N GLU A 16 -4.93 10.58 -19.04
CA GLU A 16 -6.31 11.05 -18.85
C GLU A 16 -6.79 11.82 -20.07
N GLU A 17 -5.90 12.61 -20.68
CA GLU A 17 -6.14 13.31 -21.94
C GLU A 17 -6.15 12.36 -23.14
N ASN A 18 -5.31 11.32 -23.10
CA ASN A 18 -5.22 10.31 -24.15
C ASN A 18 -4.98 8.90 -23.54
N PRO A 19 -6.06 8.14 -23.26
CA PRO A 19 -5.97 6.81 -22.65
C PRO A 19 -5.22 5.78 -23.49
N TYR A 20 -5.07 6.00 -24.81
CA TYR A 20 -4.38 5.09 -25.71
C TYR A 20 -2.90 4.92 -25.38
N PHE A 21 -2.27 5.93 -24.76
CA PHE A 21 -0.88 5.83 -24.36
C PHE A 21 -0.60 4.74 -23.32
N MET A 22 -1.60 4.33 -22.53
CA MET A 22 -1.45 3.20 -21.61
C MET A 22 -1.36 1.85 -22.33
N LEU A 23 -1.95 1.73 -23.52
CA LEU A 23 -2.06 0.47 -24.24
C LEU A 23 -0.87 0.23 -25.18
N LYS A 24 -0.36 1.31 -25.79
CA LYS A 24 0.77 1.24 -26.72
C LYS A 24 2.13 1.13 -26.04
N ASN A 25 2.18 1.21 -24.70
CA ASN A 25 3.42 1.22 -23.93
C ASN A 25 4.37 2.38 -24.34
N ASP A 26 3.79 3.46 -24.89
CA ASP A 26 4.51 4.65 -25.36
C ASP A 26 5.01 5.54 -24.21
N ILE A 27 4.69 5.16 -22.97
CA ILE A 27 5.08 5.91 -21.78
C ILE A 27 6.05 5.11 -20.92
N SER A 28 7.27 5.65 -20.80
CA SER A 28 8.26 5.12 -19.88
C SER A 28 8.21 5.87 -18.55
N LEU A 29 7.79 5.18 -17.48
CA LEU A 29 7.82 5.69 -16.10
C LEU A 29 9.24 5.70 -15.51
N PHE A 30 10.07 4.74 -15.92
CA PHE A 30 11.46 4.60 -15.51
C PHE A 30 12.39 4.83 -16.69
N PHE A 31 13.66 5.15 -16.42
CA PHE A 31 14.66 5.15 -17.47
C PHE A 31 15.07 3.69 -17.77
N GLY A 32 14.96 3.28 -19.02
CA GLY A 32 15.32 1.93 -19.48
C GLY A 32 14.42 1.45 -20.61
N PRO A 33 14.81 0.39 -21.34
CA PRO A 33 13.95 -0.20 -22.36
C PRO A 33 12.69 -0.74 -21.67
N SER A 34 11.52 -0.28 -22.11
CA SER A 34 10.27 -0.94 -21.77
C SER A 34 10.33 -2.38 -22.31
N THR A 35 9.79 -3.35 -21.56
CA THR A 35 9.74 -4.75 -21.98
C THR A 35 9.18 -4.83 -23.40
N GLN A 36 9.86 -5.54 -24.30
CA GLN A 36 9.33 -5.83 -25.64
C GLN A 36 7.94 -6.45 -25.48
N LEU A 37 6.94 -5.84 -26.10
CA LEU A 37 5.59 -6.38 -26.15
C LEU A 37 5.65 -7.73 -26.87
N SER A 38 5.06 -8.77 -26.28
CA SER A 38 4.95 -10.06 -26.95
C SER A 38 3.98 -9.94 -28.13
N ASP A 39 4.11 -10.84 -29.12
CA ASP A 39 3.20 -10.91 -30.27
C ASP A 39 1.72 -11.05 -29.82
N VAL A 40 1.49 -11.72 -28.69
CA VAL A 40 0.16 -11.84 -28.06
C VAL A 40 -0.34 -10.49 -27.56
N SER A 41 0.49 -9.71 -26.86
CA SER A 41 0.11 -8.38 -26.39
C SER A 41 -0.15 -7.42 -27.57
N THR A 42 0.69 -7.46 -28.59
CA THR A 42 0.52 -6.65 -29.81
C THR A 42 -0.78 -7.01 -30.53
N SER A 43 -1.13 -8.30 -30.59
CA SER A 43 -2.39 -8.77 -31.18
C SER A 43 -3.63 -8.40 -30.35
N LEU A 44 -3.52 -8.42 -29.00
CA LEU A 44 -4.64 -8.09 -28.10
C LEU A 44 -4.92 -6.59 -28.00
N PHE A 45 -3.88 -5.76 -28.13
CA PHE A 45 -3.96 -4.30 -27.99
C PHE A 45 -3.81 -3.55 -29.34
N GLY A 46 -3.96 -4.26 -30.46
CA GLY A 46 -3.96 -3.65 -31.79
C GLY A 46 -5.12 -2.66 -32.00
N GLU A 47 -4.89 -1.64 -32.84
CA GLU A 47 -5.79 -0.49 -33.03
C GLU A 47 -7.23 -0.84 -33.47
N SER A 48 -7.47 -2.04 -34.03
CA SER A 48 -8.79 -2.44 -34.54
C SER A 48 -9.76 -3.00 -33.48
N LEU A 49 -9.37 -3.07 -32.20
CA LEU A 49 -10.16 -3.73 -31.14
C LEU A 49 -10.60 -2.80 -30.00
N LEU A 50 -10.25 -1.52 -30.03
CA LEU A 50 -10.61 -0.59 -28.97
C LEU A 50 -11.95 0.05 -29.27
N ASP A 51 -13.00 -0.49 -28.65
CA ASP A 51 -14.32 0.13 -28.67
C ASP A 51 -14.33 1.42 -27.82
N SER A 52 -15.28 2.30 -28.12
CA SER A 52 -15.48 3.56 -27.38
C SER A 52 -15.78 3.34 -25.89
N GLN A 53 -16.26 2.15 -25.52
CA GLN A 53 -16.50 1.78 -24.13
C GLN A 53 -15.18 1.53 -23.38
N THR A 54 -14.22 0.86 -24.01
CA THR A 54 -12.89 0.59 -23.47
C THR A 54 -12.14 1.88 -23.22
N GLU A 55 -12.20 2.83 -24.16
CA GLU A 55 -11.62 4.17 -23.98
C GLU A 55 -12.24 4.89 -22.76
N ALA A 56 -13.56 4.89 -22.64
CA ALA A 56 -14.26 5.51 -21.52
C ALA A 56 -13.93 4.84 -20.16
N VAL A 57 -13.76 3.53 -20.14
CA VAL A 57 -13.36 2.77 -18.94
C VAL A 57 -11.92 3.09 -18.57
N LEU A 58 -11.00 3.10 -19.54
CA LEU A 58 -9.59 3.42 -19.31
C LEU A 58 -9.43 4.85 -18.79
N ALA A 59 -10.12 5.83 -19.38
CA ALA A 59 -10.11 7.21 -18.90
C ALA A 59 -10.53 7.28 -17.41
N LYS A 60 -11.63 6.60 -17.03
CA LYS A 60 -12.08 6.55 -15.64
C LYS A 60 -11.07 5.84 -14.72
N LEU A 61 -10.47 4.75 -15.17
CA LEU A 61 -9.46 4.02 -14.41
C LEU A 61 -8.22 4.87 -14.15
N VAL A 62 -7.75 5.59 -15.17
CA VAL A 62 -6.60 6.51 -15.06
C VAL A 62 -6.86 7.60 -14.03
N VAL A 63 -8.06 8.21 -14.04
CA VAL A 63 -8.46 9.21 -13.04
C VAL A 63 -8.39 8.63 -11.63
N VAL A 64 -8.95 7.43 -11.43
CA VAL A 64 -8.92 6.76 -10.12
C VAL A 64 -7.50 6.44 -9.69
N LEU A 65 -6.67 5.92 -10.61
CA LEU A 65 -5.27 5.61 -10.37
C LEU A 65 -4.48 6.87 -9.97
N ARG A 66 -4.64 7.98 -10.70
CA ARG A 66 -4.03 9.28 -10.38
C ARG A 66 -4.41 9.72 -8.97
N CYS A 67 -5.70 9.76 -8.66
CA CYS A 67 -6.20 10.16 -7.34
C CYS A 67 -5.63 9.27 -6.21
N LYS A 68 -5.47 7.97 -6.46
CA LYS A 68 -4.86 7.04 -5.49
C LYS A 68 -3.36 7.27 -5.35
N CYS A 69 -2.64 7.48 -6.44
CA CYS A 69 -1.22 7.81 -6.42
C CYS A 69 -0.98 9.12 -5.67
N GLU A 70 -1.79 10.15 -5.92
CA GLU A 70 -1.72 11.42 -5.19
C GLU A 70 -1.95 11.23 -3.69
N LEU A 71 -2.92 10.40 -3.30
CA LEU A 71 -3.18 10.09 -1.90
C LEU A 71 -2.05 9.30 -1.24
N PHE A 72 -1.52 8.28 -1.92
CA PHE A 72 -0.48 7.41 -1.38
C PHE A 72 0.88 8.09 -1.31
N PHE A 73 1.19 8.91 -2.30
CA PHE A 73 2.48 9.60 -2.40
C PHE A 73 2.42 11.06 -1.94
N LYS A 74 1.31 11.51 -1.33
CA LYS A 74 1.10 12.89 -0.88
C LYS A 74 2.28 13.49 -0.11
N ASP A 75 2.97 12.68 0.68
CA ASP A 75 4.08 13.15 1.52
C ASP A 75 5.37 13.34 0.69
N PHE A 76 5.45 12.76 -0.49
CA PHE A 76 6.59 12.87 -1.41
C PHE A 76 6.32 13.84 -2.58
N LEU A 77 5.06 14.08 -2.95
CA LEU A 77 4.67 15.04 -3.99
C LEU A 77 4.95 16.49 -3.57
N LYS A 78 4.81 17.45 -4.50
CA LYS A 78 5.02 18.89 -4.22
C LYS A 78 4.21 19.33 -2.99
N HIS A 79 4.85 20.06 -2.08
CA HIS A 79 4.33 20.45 -0.75
C HIS A 79 4.20 19.31 0.28
N GLY A 80 4.60 18.09 -0.06
CA GLY A 80 4.68 16.96 0.85
C GLY A 80 5.85 17.09 1.84
N LYS A 81 5.70 16.48 3.02
CA LYS A 81 6.69 16.52 4.13
C LYS A 81 8.10 16.06 3.72
N TYR A 82 8.19 15.16 2.75
CA TYR A 82 9.42 14.53 2.27
C TYR A 82 9.77 14.95 0.84
N HIS A 83 9.08 15.96 0.28
CA HIS A 83 9.38 16.49 -1.05
C HIS A 83 10.75 17.16 -1.07
N GLU A 84 11.01 18.01 -0.09
CA GLU A 84 12.28 18.70 0.17
C GLU A 84 12.67 18.40 1.63
N PRO A 85 13.24 17.21 1.90
CA PRO A 85 13.52 16.81 3.27
C PRO A 85 14.58 17.73 3.88
N SER A 86 14.32 18.22 5.09
CA SER A 86 15.29 19.04 5.81
C SER A 86 16.56 18.24 6.15
N ASN A 87 17.68 18.93 6.36
CA ASN A 87 18.97 18.33 6.74
C ASN A 87 18.87 17.40 7.97
N ASN A 88 17.94 17.66 8.88
CA ASN A 88 17.70 16.81 10.04
C ASN A 88 17.06 15.47 9.66
N ILE A 89 16.08 15.48 8.73
CA ILE A 89 15.46 14.25 8.21
C ILE A 89 16.52 13.43 7.47
N ILE A 90 17.31 14.08 6.59
CA ILE A 90 18.38 13.42 5.83
C ILE A 90 19.37 12.72 6.78
N LYS A 91 19.83 13.41 7.83
CA LYS A 91 20.73 12.83 8.84
C LYS A 91 20.10 11.65 9.58
N LYS A 92 18.83 11.75 9.97
CA LYS A 92 18.12 10.66 10.67
C LYS A 92 17.87 9.44 9.78
N SER A 93 17.68 9.66 8.48
CA SER A 93 17.46 8.60 7.50
C SER A 93 18.73 8.09 6.83
N ALA A 94 19.92 8.59 7.22
CA ALA A 94 21.18 8.21 6.60
C ALA A 94 21.51 6.71 6.78
N SER A 95 20.98 6.08 7.82
CA SER A 95 21.09 4.64 8.08
C SER A 95 20.12 3.79 7.26
N CYS A 96 19.12 4.41 6.61
CA CYS A 96 18.17 3.71 5.77
C CYS A 96 18.76 3.58 4.36
N PRO A 97 18.85 2.36 3.79
CA PRO A 97 19.27 2.20 2.41
C PRO A 97 18.28 2.94 1.48
N PRO A 98 18.76 3.57 0.39
CA PRO A 98 17.94 4.38 -0.50
C PRO A 98 16.86 3.57 -1.23
N ASN A 99 17.07 2.25 -1.34
CA ASN A 99 16.18 1.35 -2.04
C ASN A 99 15.56 0.41 -1.02
N ASN A 100 14.23 0.31 -1.00
CA ASN A 100 13.50 -0.55 -0.07
C ASN A 100 13.53 -2.04 -0.48
N ILE A 101 14.64 -2.48 -1.08
CA ILE A 101 14.84 -3.82 -1.65
C ILE A 101 14.60 -4.90 -0.60
N CYS A 102 14.94 -4.62 0.66
CA CYS A 102 14.71 -5.55 1.76
C CYS A 102 13.21 -5.80 2.00
N LEU A 103 12.41 -4.74 2.10
CA LEU A 103 10.96 -4.88 2.28
C LEU A 103 10.32 -5.50 1.04
N GLU A 104 10.70 -5.08 -0.17
CA GLU A 104 10.16 -5.62 -1.41
C GLU A 104 10.42 -7.13 -1.52
N ARG A 105 11.64 -7.58 -1.25
CA ARG A 105 11.99 -9.01 -1.21
C ARG A 105 11.21 -9.75 -0.12
N LEU A 106 11.03 -9.14 1.05
CA LEU A 106 10.25 -9.73 2.13
C LEU A 106 8.77 -9.89 1.73
N MET A 107 8.18 -8.84 1.16
CA MET A 107 6.80 -8.85 0.67
C MET A 107 6.61 -9.84 -0.48
N ALA A 108 7.59 -9.95 -1.40
CA ALA A 108 7.56 -10.96 -2.45
C ALA A 108 7.55 -12.39 -1.87
N LYS A 109 8.37 -12.66 -0.85
CA LYS A 109 8.37 -13.96 -0.15
C LYS A 109 7.04 -14.24 0.56
N VAL A 110 6.48 -13.24 1.26
CA VAL A 110 5.17 -13.36 1.91
C VAL A 110 4.09 -13.65 0.89
N ASN A 111 4.03 -12.88 -0.21
CA ASN A 111 3.04 -13.04 -1.26
C ASN A 111 3.13 -14.41 -1.95
N SER A 112 4.35 -14.85 -2.29
CA SER A 112 4.58 -16.18 -2.87
C SER A 112 4.07 -17.29 -1.94
N LYS A 113 4.41 -17.22 -0.64
CA LYS A 113 3.97 -18.21 0.35
C LYS A 113 2.47 -18.19 0.56
N PHE A 114 1.86 -17.00 0.65
CA PHE A 114 0.42 -16.84 0.80
C PHE A 114 -0.36 -17.46 -0.37
N LYS A 115 0.10 -17.22 -1.61
CA LYS A 115 -0.49 -17.83 -2.81
C LYS A 115 -0.35 -19.35 -2.84
N SER A 116 0.80 -19.88 -2.39
CA SER A 116 1.06 -21.32 -2.38
C SER A 116 0.36 -22.08 -1.24
N ALA A 117 -0.01 -21.39 -0.17
CA ALA A 117 -0.53 -22.00 1.06
C ALA A 117 -1.72 -21.19 1.59
N LEU A 118 -2.84 -21.23 0.86
CA LEU A 118 -4.04 -20.42 1.13
C LEU A 118 -4.67 -20.68 2.51
N ASN A 119 -4.49 -21.89 3.06
CA ASN A 119 -4.99 -22.26 4.39
C ASN A 119 -3.99 -21.94 5.52
N CYS A 120 -2.84 -21.37 5.20
CA CYS A 120 -1.80 -21.07 6.17
C CYS A 120 -2.05 -19.72 6.86
N ASN A 121 -1.87 -19.69 8.18
CA ASN A 121 -1.88 -18.45 8.95
C ASN A 121 -0.70 -17.55 8.52
N ILE A 122 -0.94 -16.24 8.42
CA ILE A 122 0.11 -15.23 8.17
C ILE A 122 1.28 -15.37 9.15
N ASN A 123 1.02 -15.67 10.43
CA ASN A 123 2.09 -15.85 11.42
C ASN A 123 2.97 -17.07 11.10
N SER A 124 2.39 -18.14 10.54
CA SER A 124 3.14 -19.33 10.16
C SER A 124 4.02 -19.04 8.92
N ILE A 125 3.50 -18.23 7.98
CA ILE A 125 4.26 -17.73 6.85
C ILE A 125 5.43 -16.85 7.33
N GLU A 126 5.16 -15.89 8.21
CA GLU A 126 6.17 -15.02 8.80
C GLU A 126 7.25 -15.81 9.53
N ASN A 127 6.87 -16.74 10.41
CA ASN A 127 7.80 -17.60 11.14
C ASN A 127 8.71 -18.39 10.19
N THR A 128 8.16 -18.92 9.09
CA THR A 128 8.93 -19.66 8.08
C THR A 128 9.96 -18.75 7.38
N ILE A 129 9.53 -17.54 7.04
CA ILE A 129 10.39 -16.56 6.39
C ILE A 129 11.48 -16.08 7.35
N MET A 130 11.17 -15.84 8.63
CA MET A 130 12.16 -15.46 9.64
C MET A 130 13.14 -16.59 9.93
N TYR A 131 12.65 -17.83 10.07
CA TYR A 131 13.50 -19.00 10.32
C TYR A 131 14.51 -19.21 9.20
N SER A 132 14.06 -19.14 7.95
CA SER A 132 14.93 -19.26 6.77
C SER A 132 15.83 -18.02 6.59
N GLY A 133 15.29 -16.82 6.73
CA GLY A 133 16.01 -15.55 6.56
C GLY A 133 17.13 -15.34 7.57
N ASN A 134 16.91 -15.73 8.83
CA ASN A 134 17.90 -15.61 9.90
C ASN A 134 18.87 -16.80 9.96
N LYS A 135 18.73 -17.77 9.05
CA LYS A 135 19.52 -19.02 9.04
C LYS A 135 19.43 -19.76 10.38
N THR A 136 18.27 -19.73 11.03
CA THR A 136 18.08 -20.30 12.38
C THR A 136 18.41 -21.79 12.43
N GLY A 137 18.13 -22.54 11.36
CA GLY A 137 18.52 -23.96 11.26
C GLY A 137 20.04 -24.16 11.30
N ALA A 138 20.79 -23.46 10.45
CA ALA A 138 22.25 -23.53 10.44
C ALA A 138 22.87 -23.01 11.76
N TRP A 139 22.25 -22.02 12.40
CA TRP A 139 22.65 -21.57 13.74
C TRP A 139 22.42 -22.64 14.81
N LEU A 140 21.26 -23.32 14.78
CA LEU A 140 20.96 -24.43 15.67
C LEU A 140 21.91 -25.61 15.45
N GLU A 141 22.29 -25.91 14.20
CA GLU A 141 23.21 -27.01 13.89
C GLU A 141 24.58 -26.86 14.55
N LYS A 142 25.07 -25.63 14.69
CA LYS A 142 26.35 -25.29 15.32
C LYS A 142 26.35 -25.40 16.85
N LYS A 143 25.19 -25.62 17.48
CA LYS A 143 25.07 -25.77 18.94
C LYS A 143 25.36 -27.21 19.39
N SER A 144 25.69 -27.40 20.67
CA SER A 144 25.80 -28.74 21.24
C SER A 144 24.43 -29.44 21.27
N SER A 145 24.42 -30.78 21.37
CA SER A 145 23.18 -31.55 21.44
C SER A 145 22.29 -31.11 22.61
N ASP A 146 22.91 -30.86 23.78
CA ASP A 146 22.20 -30.45 24.99
C ASP A 146 21.67 -29.02 24.88
N ASP A 147 22.44 -28.10 24.31
CA ASP A 147 21.97 -26.73 24.06
C ASP A 147 20.80 -26.71 23.09
N LYS A 148 20.84 -27.50 22.01
CA LYS A 148 19.72 -27.61 21.05
C LYS A 148 18.46 -28.10 21.76
N LYS A 149 18.56 -29.14 22.59
CA LYS A 149 17.43 -29.66 23.36
C LYS A 149 16.86 -28.62 24.31
N ASN A 150 17.73 -27.89 25.02
CA ASN A 150 17.31 -26.84 25.95
C ASN A 150 16.58 -25.70 25.21
N ILE A 151 17.15 -25.18 24.13
CA ILE A 151 16.55 -24.11 23.31
C ILE A 151 15.18 -24.53 22.77
N ILE A 152 15.05 -25.75 22.22
CA ILE A 152 13.78 -26.25 21.68
C ILE A 152 12.75 -26.45 22.81
N SER A 153 13.18 -26.95 23.96
CA SER A 153 12.33 -27.15 25.13
C SER A 153 11.76 -25.82 25.65
N GLU A 154 12.61 -24.80 25.78
CA GLU A 154 12.18 -23.45 26.18
C GLU A 154 11.24 -22.80 25.15
N ALA A 155 11.53 -22.95 23.86
CA ALA A 155 10.65 -22.46 22.79
C ALA A 155 9.26 -23.12 22.87
N ARG A 156 9.19 -24.42 23.16
CA ARG A 156 7.92 -25.13 23.36
C ARG A 156 7.17 -24.67 24.61
N LYS A 157 7.89 -24.50 25.74
CA LYS A 157 7.31 -24.02 27.00
C LYS A 157 6.71 -22.61 26.86
N SER A 158 7.41 -21.71 26.16
CA SER A 158 6.99 -20.33 25.93
C SER A 158 5.89 -20.18 24.87
N ASN A 159 5.62 -21.21 24.06
CA ASN A 159 4.59 -21.14 23.03
C ASN A 159 3.20 -20.86 23.62
N GLY A 160 2.86 -21.45 24.78
CA GLY A 160 1.57 -21.25 25.43
C GLY A 160 1.33 -19.78 25.84
N SER A 161 2.32 -19.14 26.44
CA SER A 161 2.24 -17.72 26.80
C SER A 161 2.18 -16.82 25.56
N ASN A 162 2.97 -17.14 24.53
CA ASN A 162 2.95 -16.41 23.26
C ASN A 162 1.57 -16.48 22.57
N ILE A 163 0.92 -17.65 22.58
CA ILE A 163 -0.45 -17.81 22.05
C ILE A 163 -1.43 -16.91 22.82
N LYS A 164 -1.32 -16.86 24.15
CA LYS A 164 -2.18 -16.00 24.99
C LYS A 164 -1.99 -14.52 24.65
N ILE A 165 -0.74 -14.05 24.59
CA ILE A 165 -0.38 -12.68 24.23
C ILE A 165 -0.91 -12.33 22.83
N MET A 166 -0.81 -13.25 21.86
CA MET A 166 -1.34 -13.04 20.52
C MET A 166 -2.87 -12.94 20.48
N LYS A 167 -3.59 -13.79 21.23
CA LYS A 167 -5.05 -13.69 21.35
C LYS A 167 -5.47 -12.35 21.95
N GLU A 168 -4.78 -11.91 23.00
CA GLU A 168 -5.05 -10.63 23.64
C GLU A 168 -4.78 -9.45 22.70
N ARG A 169 -3.64 -9.46 22.01
CA ARG A 169 -3.30 -8.45 20.99
C ARG A 169 -4.36 -8.39 19.89
N LYS A 170 -4.83 -9.54 19.38
CA LYS A 170 -5.89 -9.60 18.36
C LYS A 170 -7.20 -9.01 18.87
N SER A 171 -7.58 -9.31 20.12
CA SER A 171 -8.76 -8.74 20.77
C SER A 171 -8.65 -7.21 20.91
N ASN A 172 -7.49 -6.71 21.34
CA ASN A 172 -7.25 -5.28 21.49
C ASN A 172 -7.25 -4.54 20.16
N LEU A 173 -6.64 -5.12 19.12
CA LEU A 173 -6.70 -4.59 17.75
C LEU A 173 -8.13 -4.51 17.24
N PHE A 174 -8.93 -5.56 17.46
CA PHE A 174 -10.33 -5.57 17.06
C PHE A 174 -11.14 -4.47 17.77
N LYS A 175 -10.98 -4.34 19.10
CA LYS A 175 -11.61 -3.28 19.90
C LYS A 175 -11.22 -1.88 19.38
N SER A 176 -9.93 -1.66 19.13
CA SER A 176 -9.42 -0.39 18.58
C SER A 176 -10.00 -0.08 17.19
N HIS A 177 -10.10 -1.09 16.32
CA HIS A 177 -10.67 -0.94 14.99
C HIS A 177 -12.15 -0.58 15.05
N VAL A 178 -12.93 -1.28 15.88
CA VAL A 178 -14.35 -0.96 16.10
C VAL A 178 -14.53 0.45 16.66
N ALA A 179 -13.70 0.85 17.63
CA ALA A 179 -13.72 2.21 18.17
C ALA A 179 -13.42 3.27 17.10
N THR A 180 -12.43 3.02 16.24
CA THR A 180 -12.08 3.90 15.12
C THR A 180 -13.23 4.04 14.12
N ILE A 181 -13.90 2.94 13.77
CA ILE A 181 -15.08 2.97 12.88
C ILE A 181 -16.21 3.78 13.51
N ARG A 182 -16.50 3.56 14.79
CA ARG A 182 -17.53 4.31 15.52
C ARG A 182 -17.21 5.81 15.53
N GLN A 183 -15.98 6.17 15.84
CA GLN A 183 -15.54 7.57 15.85
C GLN A 183 -15.68 8.21 14.46
N ARG A 184 -15.33 7.51 13.39
CA ARG A 184 -15.51 8.00 12.02
C ARG A 184 -16.98 8.21 11.66
N LYS A 185 -17.87 7.28 12.03
CA LYS A 185 -19.32 7.43 11.82
C LYS A 185 -19.88 8.65 12.57
N GLU A 186 -19.48 8.82 13.83
CA GLU A 186 -19.89 9.96 14.65
C GLU A 186 -19.41 11.30 14.07
N GLN A 187 -18.16 11.35 13.62
CA GLN A 187 -17.62 12.54 12.94
C GLN A 187 -18.35 12.85 11.64
N GLN A 188 -18.72 11.83 10.86
CA GLN A 188 -19.52 12.01 9.66
C GLN A 188 -20.91 12.55 9.99
N LYS A 189 -21.60 12.00 10.99
CA LYS A 189 -22.91 12.47 11.45
C LYS A 189 -22.85 13.95 11.87
N LYS A 190 -21.88 14.33 12.71
CA LYS A 190 -21.67 15.73 13.13
C LYS A 190 -21.39 16.66 11.95
N LYS A 191 -20.59 16.23 10.97
CA LYS A 191 -20.35 17.02 9.75
C LYS A 191 -21.63 17.22 8.94
N LEU A 192 -22.47 16.19 8.86
CA LEU A 192 -23.74 16.24 8.12
C LEU A 192 -24.75 17.16 8.81
N GLU A 193 -24.87 17.06 10.14
CA GLU A 193 -25.70 17.97 10.96
C GLU A 193 -25.26 19.43 10.82
N LYS A 194 -23.95 19.71 10.88
CA LYS A 194 -23.42 21.06 10.65
C LYS A 194 -23.75 21.59 9.25
N ARG A 195 -23.63 20.75 8.22
CA ARG A 195 -24.02 21.13 6.85
C ARG A 195 -25.52 21.38 6.73
N SER A 196 -26.34 20.57 7.40
CA SER A 196 -27.80 20.74 7.39
C SER A 196 -28.22 22.04 8.07
N LYS A 197 -27.64 22.35 9.23
CA LYS A 197 -27.88 23.62 9.93
C LYS A 197 -27.45 24.81 9.09
N HIS A 198 -26.24 24.77 8.53
CA HIS A 198 -25.76 25.84 7.66
C HIS A 198 -26.67 26.07 6.43
N LYS A 199 -27.22 24.99 5.84
CA LYS A 199 -28.22 25.12 4.76
C LYS A 199 -29.52 25.76 5.24
N GLN A 200 -30.00 25.41 6.44
CA GLN A 200 -31.18 26.05 7.03
C GLN A 200 -30.94 27.53 7.31
N ASP A 201 -29.80 27.88 7.89
CA ASP A 201 -29.42 29.28 8.16
C ASP A 201 -29.40 30.10 6.86
N ILE A 202 -28.86 29.55 5.76
CA ILE A 202 -28.87 30.21 4.44
C ILE A 202 -30.29 30.39 3.91
N LEU A 203 -31.15 29.36 4.04
CA LEU A 203 -32.55 29.43 3.58
C LEU A 203 -33.37 30.45 4.38
N GLU A 204 -33.08 30.58 5.68
CA GLU A 204 -33.73 31.55 6.56
C GLU A 204 -33.28 32.98 6.22
N GLN A 205 -31.98 33.19 6.01
CA GLN A 205 -31.44 34.46 5.50
C GLN A 205 -32.03 34.85 4.13
N MET A 206 -32.28 33.88 3.24
CA MET A 206 -32.91 34.15 1.94
C MET A 206 -34.38 34.58 2.08
N ARG A 207 -35.12 34.05 3.06
CA ARG A 207 -36.49 34.50 3.36
C ARG A 207 -36.51 35.92 3.93
N ASP A 208 -35.58 36.25 4.81
CA ASP A 208 -35.50 37.58 5.43
C ASP A 208 -35.11 38.68 4.43
N ILE A 209 -34.45 38.32 3.32
CA ILE A 209 -34.09 39.24 2.22
C ILE A 209 -35.27 39.45 1.23
N GLY A 210 -36.38 38.71 1.37
CA GLY A 210 -37.62 38.97 0.62
C GLY A 210 -37.63 38.48 -0.83
N ILE A 211 -37.18 37.24 -1.06
CA ILE A 211 -37.59 36.43 -2.23
C ILE A 211 -38.55 35.35 -1.76
#